data_AF-A0A7S4RZV0-F1
#
_entry.id   AF-A0A7S4RZV0-F1
#
_cell.length_a   1.000
_cell.length_b   1.000
_cell.length_c   1.000
_cell.angle_alpha   90.00
_cell.angle_beta   90.00
_cell.angle_gamma   90.00
#
_symmetry.space_group_name_H-M   'P 1'
#
loop_
_entity.id
_entity.type
_entity.pdbx_description
1 polymer ?
#
loop_
_entity_poly.entity_id
_entity_poly.type
_entity_poly.pdbx_seq_one_letter_code
_entity_poly.pdbx_strand_id
1 'polypeptide(L)'
;CKPLCQAFRSAAQKASNDMVGADAVGVDELKDQIRVKEECARSAKESLGACASDWKGLEVFRSELTELSAAIDGRFADVRSAMRALDDARDQLDDLEGDLEEQERALEEAIALLADAGGEAEDAKAALAGARDRETGLKEEIAKATSELERLTAELKDAERASNLVDKLKVTVEAVMELMDGFAEAALREP
;
A
#
# COMPACT_ATOMS: atom_id res chain seq x y z
N CYS A 1 -9.02 91.54 39.29
CA CYS A 1 -8.82 90.80 38.03
C CYS A 1 -7.53 89.97 37.95
N LYS A 2 -6.35 90.44 38.40
CA LYS A 2 -5.10 89.66 38.35
C LYS A 2 -5.09 88.28 39.06
N PRO A 3 -5.62 88.11 40.29
CA PRO A 3 -5.53 86.82 41.00
C PRO A 3 -6.44 85.73 40.40
N LEU A 4 -7.60 86.11 39.86
CA LEU A 4 -8.52 85.20 39.18
C LEU A 4 -7.95 84.68 37.85
N CYS A 5 -7.29 85.52 37.07
CA CYS A 5 -6.64 85.09 35.82
C CYS A 5 -5.46 84.14 36.07
N GLN A 6 -4.72 84.33 37.17
CA GLN A 6 -3.63 83.45 37.55
C GLN A 6 -4.15 82.10 38.05
N ALA A 7 -5.21 82.10 38.86
CA ALA A 7 -5.87 80.87 39.31
C ALA A 7 -6.47 80.07 38.14
N PHE A 8 -7.08 80.75 37.16
CA PHE A 8 -7.64 80.10 35.98
C PHE A 8 -6.56 79.51 35.07
N ARG A 9 -5.44 80.23 34.87
CA ARG A 9 -4.29 79.71 34.12
C ARG A 9 -3.68 78.49 34.79
N SER A 10 -3.50 78.54 36.11
CA SER A 10 -2.97 77.40 36.89
C SER A 10 -3.93 76.21 36.87
N ALA A 11 -5.24 76.44 36.97
CA ALA A 11 -6.25 75.38 36.88
C ALA A 11 -6.31 74.76 35.48
N ALA A 12 -6.23 75.57 34.42
CA ALA A 12 -6.18 75.10 33.03
C ALA A 12 -4.90 74.32 32.73
N GLN A 13 -3.75 74.76 33.27
CA GLN A 13 -2.47 74.03 33.14
C GLN A 13 -2.49 72.72 33.91
N LYS A 14 -3.09 72.69 35.09
CA LYS A 14 -3.24 71.46 35.88
C LYS A 14 -4.18 70.47 35.20
N ALA A 15 -5.32 70.94 34.71
CA ALA A 15 -6.25 70.13 33.93
C ALA A 15 -5.61 69.60 32.64
N SER A 16 -4.81 70.41 31.94
CA SER A 16 -4.07 69.98 30.74
C SER A 16 -3.00 68.94 31.06
N ASN A 17 -2.27 69.08 32.17
CA ASN A 17 -1.25 68.13 32.59
C ASN A 17 -1.87 66.83 33.11
N ASP A 18 -3.01 66.92 33.81
CA ASP A 18 -3.75 65.77 34.32
C ASP A 18 -4.43 64.98 33.18
N MET A 19 -4.90 65.65 32.11
CA MET A 19 -5.45 64.99 30.91
C MET A 19 -4.38 64.29 30.06
N VAL A 20 -3.16 64.83 30.02
CA VAL A 20 -2.05 64.23 29.24
C VAL A 20 -1.38 63.09 30.02
N GLY A 21 -1.49 63.07 31.35
CA GLY A 21 -0.78 62.12 32.22
C GLY A 21 -1.52 60.83 32.58
N ALA A 22 -2.84 60.73 32.41
CA ALA A 22 -3.61 59.65 33.05
C ALA A 22 -4.09 58.51 32.13
N ASP A 23 -4.25 58.72 30.81
CA ASP A 23 -4.68 57.65 29.88
C ASP A 23 -4.25 57.92 28.42
N ALA A 24 -3.24 58.76 28.20
CA ALA A 24 -2.68 58.95 26.87
C ALA A 24 -1.68 57.82 26.60
N VAL A 25 -2.17 56.66 26.13
CA VAL A 25 -1.32 55.74 25.37
C VAL A 25 -0.71 56.59 24.26
N GLY A 26 0.62 56.80 24.32
CA GLY A 26 1.30 57.67 23.36
C GLY A 26 0.94 57.23 21.95
N VAL A 27 0.69 58.18 21.06
CA VAL A 27 0.37 57.89 19.64
C VAL A 27 1.42 56.95 19.03
N ASP A 28 2.66 56.98 19.53
CA ASP A 28 3.74 56.09 19.10
C ASP A 28 3.63 54.67 19.67
N GLU A 29 3.17 54.49 20.92
CA GLU A 29 2.85 53.18 21.51
C GLU A 29 1.69 52.49 20.76
N LEU A 30 0.66 53.26 20.38
CA LEU A 30 -0.45 52.78 19.54
C LEU A 30 0.02 52.38 18.13
N LYS A 31 0.94 53.14 17.52
CA LYS A 31 1.54 52.79 16.22
C LYS A 31 2.36 51.50 16.32
N ASP A 32 3.14 51.32 17.37
CA ASP A 32 3.93 50.11 17.59
C ASP A 32 3.03 48.88 17.82
N GLN A 33 1.94 49.04 18.59
CA GLN A 33 0.94 47.97 18.75
C GLN A 33 0.24 47.60 17.45
N ILE A 34 -0.12 48.59 16.61
CA ILE A 34 -0.69 48.33 15.28
C ILE A 34 0.30 47.55 14.41
N ARG A 35 1.58 47.98 14.38
CA ARG A 35 2.62 47.31 13.61
C ARG A 35 2.83 45.86 14.04
N VAL A 36 2.89 45.60 15.35
CA VAL A 36 3.02 44.23 15.90
C VAL A 36 1.79 43.39 15.54
N LYS A 37 0.58 43.95 15.62
CA LYS A 37 -0.65 43.23 15.23
C LYS A 37 -0.72 42.95 13.74
N GLU A 38 -0.25 43.86 12.89
CA GLU A 38 -0.16 43.65 11.44
C GLU A 38 0.89 42.58 11.08
N GLU A 39 2.05 42.58 11.74
CA GLU A 39 3.07 41.53 11.60
C GLU A 39 2.54 40.16 12.05
N CYS A 40 1.83 40.12 13.18
CA CYS A 40 1.21 38.90 13.70
C CYS A 40 0.09 38.39 12.78
N ALA A 41 -0.76 39.28 12.26
CA ALA A 41 -1.81 38.94 11.30
C ALA A 41 -1.23 38.43 9.97
N ARG A 42 -0.12 38.99 9.50
CA ARG A 42 0.59 38.52 8.31
C ARG A 42 1.15 37.12 8.50
N SER A 43 1.87 36.90 9.61
CA SER A 43 2.40 35.59 9.98
C SER A 43 1.30 34.54 10.11
N ALA A 44 0.21 34.86 10.81
CA ALA A 44 -0.95 33.97 10.93
C ALA A 44 -1.57 33.62 9.58
N LYS A 45 -1.66 34.58 8.65
CA LYS A 45 -2.18 34.34 7.29
C LYS A 45 -1.25 33.44 6.47
N GLU A 46 0.06 33.60 6.60
CA GLU A 46 1.06 32.74 5.97
C GLU A 46 1.00 31.30 6.54
N SER A 47 0.91 31.15 7.86
CA SER A 47 0.74 29.84 8.51
C SER A 47 -0.56 29.16 8.11
N LEU A 48 -1.67 29.91 7.98
CA LEU A 48 -2.96 29.37 7.54
C LEU A 48 -2.92 28.95 6.06
N GLY A 49 -2.18 29.70 5.23
CA GLY A 49 -1.92 29.33 3.83
C GLY A 49 -1.07 28.06 3.71
N ALA A 50 -0.03 27.92 4.53
CA ALA A 50 0.79 26.71 4.59
C ALA A 50 -0.04 25.49 5.05
N CYS A 51 -0.80 25.64 6.14
CA CYS A 51 -1.68 24.59 6.65
C CYS A 51 -2.72 24.14 5.60
N ALA A 52 -3.32 25.07 4.85
CA ALA A 52 -4.25 24.73 3.78
C ALA A 52 -3.58 23.98 2.61
N SER A 53 -2.30 24.26 2.35
CA SER A 53 -1.50 23.53 1.36
C SER A 53 -1.17 22.12 1.85
N ASP A 54 -0.76 21.99 3.11
CA ASP A 54 -0.44 20.70 3.74
C ASP A 54 -1.68 19.79 3.80
N TRP A 55 -2.85 20.36 4.07
CA TRP A 55 -4.12 19.61 4.06
C TRP A 55 -4.44 19.03 2.68
N LYS A 56 -4.21 19.80 1.61
CA LYS A 56 -4.36 19.29 0.23
C LYS A 56 -3.36 18.18 -0.05
N GLY A 57 -2.13 18.30 0.43
CA GLY A 57 -1.12 17.24 0.33
C GLY A 57 -1.56 15.95 1.01
N LEU A 58 -2.11 16.07 2.23
CA LEU A 58 -2.68 14.95 2.98
C LEU A 58 -3.86 14.28 2.27
N GLU A 59 -4.72 15.06 1.63
CA GLU A 59 -5.87 14.53 0.89
C GLU A 59 -5.43 13.71 -0.34
N VAL A 60 -4.42 14.19 -1.07
CA VAL A 60 -3.80 13.44 -2.17
C VAL A 60 -3.14 12.16 -1.64
N PHE A 61 -2.33 12.26 -0.58
CA PHE A 61 -1.69 11.10 0.02
C PHE A 61 -2.70 10.04 0.49
N ARG A 62 -3.83 10.47 1.06
CA ARG A 62 -4.93 9.57 1.44
C ARG A 62 -5.54 8.85 0.23
N SER A 63 -5.73 9.54 -0.89
CA SER A 63 -6.22 8.90 -2.12
C SER A 63 -5.24 7.86 -2.64
N GLU A 64 -3.94 8.19 -2.67
CA GLU A 64 -2.88 7.26 -3.09
C GLU A 64 -2.83 6.01 -2.19
N LEU A 65 -2.95 6.18 -0.87
CA LEU A 65 -3.01 5.06 0.07
C LEU A 65 -4.24 4.16 -0.16
N THR A 66 -5.37 4.75 -0.51
CA THR A 66 -6.61 4.00 -0.77
C THR A 66 -6.46 3.16 -2.05
N GLU A 67 -5.90 3.74 -3.10
CA GLU A 67 -5.62 3.04 -4.35
C GLU A 67 -4.59 1.93 -4.15
N LEU A 68 -3.51 2.21 -3.41
CA LEU A 68 -2.49 1.22 -3.03
C LEU A 68 -3.12 0.07 -2.24
N SER A 69 -3.97 0.36 -1.25
CA SER A 69 -4.66 -0.69 -0.47
C SER A 69 -5.52 -1.58 -1.35
N ALA A 70 -6.28 -1.01 -2.30
CA ALA A 70 -7.09 -1.79 -3.22
C ALA A 70 -6.23 -2.65 -4.16
N ALA A 71 -5.11 -2.11 -4.66
CA ALA A 71 -4.17 -2.85 -5.48
C ALA A 71 -3.53 -4.01 -4.70
N ILE A 72 -3.21 -3.79 -3.42
CA ILE A 72 -2.69 -4.82 -2.51
C ILE A 72 -3.68 -5.96 -2.35
N ASP A 73 -4.95 -5.65 -2.04
CA ASP A 73 -6.00 -6.65 -1.88
C ASP A 73 -6.18 -7.47 -3.16
N GLY A 74 -6.11 -6.82 -4.33
CA GLY A 74 -6.10 -7.47 -5.64
C GLY A 74 -4.93 -8.44 -5.80
N ARG A 75 -3.71 -8.02 -5.47
CA ARG A 75 -2.52 -8.90 -5.53
C ARG A 75 -2.62 -10.10 -4.59
N PHE A 76 -3.15 -9.93 -3.39
CA PHE A 76 -3.40 -11.05 -2.47
C PHE A 76 -4.45 -12.04 -3.00
N ALA A 77 -5.45 -11.56 -3.75
CA ALA A 77 -6.40 -12.43 -4.43
C ALA A 77 -5.73 -13.22 -5.55
N ASP A 78 -4.90 -12.57 -6.37
CA ASP A 78 -4.13 -13.20 -7.45
C ASP A 78 -3.22 -14.31 -6.90
N VAL A 79 -2.46 -14.04 -5.83
CA VAL A 79 -1.58 -15.02 -5.16
C VAL A 79 -2.38 -16.24 -4.73
N ARG A 80 -3.51 -16.05 -4.04
CA ARG A 80 -4.36 -17.17 -3.59
C ARG A 80 -4.91 -17.98 -4.76
N SER A 81 -5.24 -17.33 -5.88
CA SER A 81 -5.68 -18.03 -7.09
C SER A 81 -4.56 -18.85 -7.70
N ALA A 82 -3.34 -18.31 -7.77
CA ALA A 82 -2.17 -19.00 -8.29
C ALA A 82 -1.80 -20.21 -7.42
N MET A 83 -1.90 -20.10 -6.09
CA MET A 83 -1.67 -21.25 -5.19
C MET A 83 -2.64 -22.40 -5.46
N ARG A 84 -3.93 -22.11 -5.64
CA ARG A 84 -4.92 -23.14 -5.98
C ARG A 84 -4.64 -23.78 -7.33
N ALA A 85 -4.31 -22.97 -8.34
CA ALA A 85 -3.96 -23.48 -9.67
C ALA A 85 -2.70 -24.37 -9.62
N LEU A 86 -1.74 -24.06 -8.74
CA LEU A 86 -0.56 -24.88 -8.53
C LEU A 86 -0.91 -26.23 -7.87
N ASP A 87 -1.79 -26.22 -6.87
CA ASP A 87 -2.24 -27.46 -6.23
C ASP A 87 -3.06 -28.32 -7.22
N ASP A 88 -3.98 -27.74 -7.97
CA ASP A 88 -4.74 -28.45 -9.02
C ASP A 88 -3.81 -29.07 -10.07
N ALA A 89 -2.75 -28.36 -10.48
CA ALA A 89 -1.77 -28.86 -11.43
C ALA A 89 -0.89 -29.99 -10.87
N ARG A 90 -0.66 -30.01 -9.55
CA ARG A 90 0.05 -31.12 -8.88
C ARG A 90 -0.82 -32.37 -8.84
N ASP A 91 -2.09 -32.22 -8.47
CA ASP A 91 -3.03 -33.33 -8.46
C ASP A 91 -3.16 -33.96 -9.86
N GLN A 92 -3.22 -33.13 -10.91
CA GLN A 92 -3.22 -33.61 -12.30
C GLN A 92 -1.94 -34.33 -12.70
N LEU A 93 -0.78 -33.88 -12.19
CA LEU A 93 0.49 -34.56 -12.45
C LEU A 93 0.52 -35.93 -11.77
N ASP A 94 0.09 -36.02 -10.51
CA ASP A 94 0.01 -37.27 -9.76
C ASP A 94 -0.92 -38.28 -10.46
N ASP A 95 -2.06 -37.82 -11.00
CA ASP A 95 -2.97 -38.65 -11.79
C ASP A 95 -2.29 -39.17 -13.08
N LEU A 96 -1.59 -38.30 -13.82
CA LEU A 96 -0.87 -38.68 -15.04
C LEU A 96 0.28 -39.66 -14.77
N GLU A 97 0.98 -39.52 -13.65
CA GLU A 97 2.01 -40.46 -13.21
C GLU A 97 1.39 -41.83 -12.90
N GLY A 98 0.23 -41.88 -12.24
CA GLY A 98 -0.52 -43.11 -12.00
C GLY A 98 -0.98 -43.80 -13.29
N ASP A 99 -1.52 -43.04 -14.25
CA ASP A 99 -1.93 -43.55 -15.56
C ASP A 99 -0.73 -44.11 -16.35
N LEU A 100 0.43 -43.47 -16.25
CA LEU A 100 1.67 -43.95 -16.87
C LEU A 100 2.10 -45.29 -16.28
N GLU A 101 2.10 -45.44 -14.96
CA GLU A 101 2.43 -46.72 -14.30
C GLU A 101 1.47 -47.85 -14.69
N GLU A 102 0.18 -47.57 -14.89
CA GLU A 102 -0.79 -48.56 -15.36
C GLU A 102 -0.52 -48.97 -16.82
N GLN A 103 -0.18 -48.01 -17.69
CA GLN A 103 0.18 -48.31 -19.08
C GLN A 103 1.50 -49.08 -19.19
N GLU A 104 2.50 -48.78 -18.36
CA GLU A 104 3.76 -49.53 -18.33
C GLU A 104 3.50 -51.00 -17.93
N ARG A 105 2.64 -51.25 -16.93
CA ARG A 105 2.21 -52.62 -16.59
C ARG A 105 1.48 -53.30 -17.75
N ALA A 106 0.55 -52.62 -18.40
CA ALA A 106 -0.17 -53.17 -19.55
C ALA A 106 0.78 -53.51 -20.72
N LEU A 107 1.83 -52.69 -20.92
CA LEU A 107 2.87 -52.95 -21.90
C LEU A 107 3.66 -54.22 -21.54
N GLU A 108 4.08 -54.37 -20.29
CA GLU A 108 4.79 -55.57 -19.81
C GLU A 108 3.95 -56.84 -19.99
N GLU A 109 2.67 -56.79 -19.63
CA GLU A 109 1.73 -57.91 -19.84
C GLU A 109 1.57 -58.24 -21.33
N ALA A 110 1.44 -57.24 -22.20
CA ALA A 110 1.37 -57.44 -23.64
C ALA A 110 2.66 -58.06 -24.20
N ILE A 111 3.84 -57.65 -23.72
CA ILE A 111 5.12 -58.25 -24.09
C ILE A 111 5.17 -59.72 -23.66
N ALA A 112 4.73 -60.04 -22.45
CA ALA A 112 4.70 -61.41 -21.94
C ALA A 112 3.75 -62.30 -22.77
N LEU A 113 2.54 -61.82 -23.08
CA LEU A 113 1.60 -62.52 -23.96
C LEU A 113 2.17 -62.77 -25.35
N LEU A 114 2.90 -61.80 -25.91
CA LEU A 114 3.52 -61.91 -27.23
C LEU A 114 4.70 -62.90 -27.23
N ALA A 115 5.41 -63.02 -26.11
CA ALA A 115 6.47 -64.00 -25.92
C ALA A 115 5.92 -65.44 -25.78
N ASP A 116 4.78 -65.60 -25.10
CA ASP A 116 4.10 -66.90 -24.93
C ASP A 116 3.32 -67.33 -26.20
N ALA A 117 2.73 -66.38 -26.92
CA ALA A 117 1.97 -66.61 -28.15
C ALA A 117 2.88 -66.62 -29.39
N GLY A 118 3.67 -67.68 -29.55
CA GLY A 118 4.28 -68.02 -30.84
C GLY A 118 3.21 -68.38 -31.89
N GLY A 119 2.49 -67.39 -32.44
CA GLY A 119 1.55 -67.59 -33.55
C GLY A 119 0.47 -66.51 -33.77
N GLU A 120 -0.06 -65.88 -32.71
CA GLU A 120 -1.14 -64.87 -32.81
C GLU A 120 -0.58 -63.43 -32.73
N ALA A 121 0.43 -63.17 -33.56
CA ALA A 121 1.36 -62.04 -33.42
C ALA A 121 0.82 -60.65 -33.86
N GLU A 122 -0.35 -60.56 -34.49
CA GLU A 122 -0.86 -59.28 -35.03
C GLU A 122 -1.62 -58.47 -33.97
N ASP A 123 -2.53 -59.09 -33.20
CA ASP A 123 -3.30 -58.40 -32.16
C ASP A 123 -2.39 -57.94 -31.01
N ALA A 124 -1.43 -58.77 -30.62
CA ALA A 124 -0.45 -58.42 -29.59
C ALA A 124 0.51 -57.30 -30.06
N LYS A 125 0.89 -57.26 -31.35
CA LYS A 125 1.67 -56.14 -31.92
C LYS A 125 0.87 -54.85 -31.96
N ALA A 126 -0.41 -54.92 -32.32
CA ALA A 126 -1.29 -53.76 -32.35
C ALA A 126 -1.51 -53.20 -30.94
N ALA A 127 -1.69 -54.07 -29.93
CA ALA A 127 -1.78 -53.67 -28.52
C ALA A 127 -0.47 -53.02 -28.03
N LEU A 128 0.69 -53.61 -28.35
CA LEU A 128 2.00 -53.07 -27.99
C LEU A 128 2.27 -51.70 -28.64
N ALA A 129 1.91 -51.54 -29.92
CA ALA A 129 2.05 -50.28 -30.62
C ALA A 129 1.16 -49.19 -29.99
N GLY A 130 -0.11 -49.52 -29.71
CA GLY A 130 -1.03 -48.59 -29.06
C GLY A 130 -0.63 -48.21 -27.63
N ALA A 131 -0.07 -49.15 -26.86
CA ALA A 131 0.47 -48.88 -25.53
C ALA A 131 1.70 -47.97 -25.58
N ARG A 132 2.63 -48.22 -26.51
CA ARG A 132 3.79 -47.33 -26.72
C ARG A 132 3.39 -45.92 -27.12
N ASP A 133 2.45 -45.79 -28.05
CA ASP A 133 1.98 -44.48 -28.49
C ASP A 133 1.38 -43.69 -27.32
N ARG A 134 0.59 -44.34 -26.46
CA ARG A 134 0.05 -43.73 -25.22
C ARG A 134 1.15 -43.38 -24.22
N GLU A 135 2.11 -44.27 -23.99
CA GLU A 135 3.25 -44.01 -23.11
C GLU A 135 4.04 -42.77 -23.56
N THR A 136 4.31 -42.63 -24.87
CA THR A 136 4.94 -41.41 -25.41
C THR A 136 4.07 -40.17 -25.24
N GLY A 137 2.76 -40.27 -25.45
CA GLY A 137 1.83 -39.16 -25.25
C GLY A 137 1.81 -38.67 -23.81
N LEU A 138 1.69 -39.60 -22.85
CA LEU A 138 1.71 -39.28 -21.41
C LEU A 138 3.04 -38.66 -20.99
N LYS A 139 4.18 -39.15 -21.50
CA LYS A 139 5.50 -38.55 -21.23
C LYS A 139 5.60 -37.12 -21.73
N GLU A 140 5.04 -36.81 -22.90
CA GLU A 140 4.99 -35.44 -23.42
C GLU A 140 4.06 -34.53 -22.60
N GLU A 141 2.93 -35.05 -22.12
CA GLU A 141 1.99 -34.31 -21.28
C GLU A 141 2.59 -34.03 -19.89
N ILE A 142 3.20 -35.02 -19.24
CA ILE A 142 3.94 -34.88 -17.99
C ILE A 142 5.05 -33.83 -18.12
N ALA A 143 5.81 -33.84 -19.22
CA ALA A 143 6.86 -32.85 -19.47
C ALA A 143 6.29 -31.42 -19.57
N LYS A 144 5.13 -31.24 -20.22
CA LYS A 144 4.44 -29.95 -20.30
C LYS A 144 3.90 -29.51 -18.93
N ALA A 145 3.24 -30.41 -18.20
CA ALA A 145 2.71 -30.15 -16.87
C ALA A 145 3.82 -29.76 -15.89
N THR A 146 4.97 -30.45 -15.96
CA THR A 146 6.16 -30.12 -15.16
C THR A 146 6.68 -28.73 -15.46
N SER A 147 6.84 -28.37 -16.74
CA SER A 147 7.29 -27.03 -17.13
C SER A 147 6.31 -25.94 -16.68
N GLU A 148 5.01 -26.23 -16.71
CA GLU A 148 3.98 -25.30 -16.25
C GLU A 148 3.98 -25.14 -14.73
N LEU A 149 4.17 -26.22 -13.98
CA LEU A 149 4.37 -26.19 -12.53
C LEU A 149 5.59 -25.38 -12.14
N GLU A 150 6.71 -25.51 -12.85
CA GLU A 150 7.90 -24.70 -12.63
C GLU A 150 7.63 -23.21 -12.85
N ARG A 151 6.90 -22.87 -13.93
CA ARG A 151 6.49 -21.49 -14.24
C ARG A 151 5.60 -20.91 -13.14
N LEU A 152 4.54 -21.63 -12.76
CA LEU A 152 3.60 -21.22 -11.71
C LEU A 152 4.30 -21.06 -10.35
N THR A 153 5.24 -21.95 -10.04
CA THR A 153 6.05 -21.85 -8.81
C THR A 153 6.93 -20.60 -8.80
N ALA A 154 7.52 -20.24 -9.93
CA ALA A 154 8.30 -19.01 -10.05
C ALA A 154 7.43 -17.76 -9.87
N GLU A 155 6.27 -17.73 -10.53
CA GLU A 155 5.30 -16.64 -10.42
C GLU A 155 4.78 -16.48 -8.99
N LEU A 156 4.51 -17.58 -8.30
CA LEU A 156 4.09 -17.55 -6.91
C LEU A 156 5.18 -16.95 -6.00
N LYS A 157 6.45 -17.33 -6.18
CA LYS A 157 7.56 -16.76 -5.40
C LYS A 157 7.72 -15.25 -5.62
N ASP A 158 7.55 -14.79 -6.85
CA ASP A 158 7.63 -13.37 -7.16
C ASP A 158 6.45 -12.61 -6.55
N ALA A 159 5.25 -13.20 -6.58
CA ALA A 159 4.07 -12.63 -5.95
C ALA A 159 4.17 -12.60 -4.41
N GLU A 160 4.72 -13.64 -3.77
CA GLU A 160 5.01 -13.66 -2.33
C GLU A 160 6.03 -12.58 -1.93
N ARG A 161 7.07 -12.35 -2.74
CA ARG A 161 8.02 -11.26 -2.49
C ARG A 161 7.34 -9.89 -2.56
N ALA A 162 6.49 -9.69 -3.56
CA ALA A 162 5.71 -8.46 -3.69
C ALA A 162 4.78 -8.25 -2.48
N SER A 163 4.09 -9.31 -2.03
CA SER A 163 3.26 -9.31 -0.84
C SER A 163 4.04 -8.91 0.43
N ASN A 164 5.21 -9.50 0.66
CA ASN A 164 6.03 -9.18 1.83
C ASN A 164 6.54 -7.73 1.84
N LEU A 165 6.83 -7.16 0.67
CA LEU A 165 7.21 -5.75 0.54
C LEU A 165 6.03 -4.83 0.86
N VAL A 166 4.84 -5.20 0.40
CA VAL A 166 3.59 -4.53 0.70
C VAL A 166 3.30 -4.52 2.21
N ASP A 167 3.46 -5.65 2.90
CA ASP A 167 3.24 -5.73 4.35
C ASP A 167 4.18 -4.80 5.11
N LYS A 168 5.46 -4.72 4.69
CA LYS A 168 6.43 -3.77 5.26
C LYS A 168 6.05 -2.32 4.99
N LEU A 169 5.54 -2.03 3.79
CA LEU A 169 5.09 -0.69 3.43
C LEU A 169 3.91 -0.28 4.32
N LYS A 170 2.95 -1.18 4.52
CA LYS A 170 1.78 -0.95 5.39
C LYS A 170 2.20 -0.60 6.81
N VAL A 171 3.11 -1.38 7.41
CA VAL A 171 3.64 -1.09 8.76
C VAL A 171 4.33 0.27 8.81
N THR A 172 5.08 0.64 7.77
CA THR A 172 5.76 1.94 7.69
C THR A 172 4.75 3.09 7.59
N VAL A 173 3.70 2.93 6.77
CA VAL A 173 2.63 3.91 6.62
C VAL A 173 1.87 4.07 7.94
N GLU A 174 1.52 2.98 8.61
CA GLU A 174 0.86 3.00 9.93
C GLU A 174 1.70 3.78 10.95
N ALA A 175 3.02 3.51 11.02
CA ALA A 175 3.92 4.25 11.91
C ALA A 175 4.01 5.75 11.58
N VAL A 176 4.00 6.12 10.30
CA VAL A 176 3.97 7.54 9.88
C VAL A 176 2.64 8.18 10.27
N MET A 177 1.52 7.51 10.07
CA MET A 177 0.20 8.02 10.46
C MET A 177 0.11 8.24 11.98
N GLU A 178 0.58 7.31 12.79
CA GLU A 178 0.66 7.48 14.26
C GLU A 178 1.52 8.69 14.65
N LEU A 179 2.63 8.93 13.94
CA LEU A 179 3.48 10.09 14.17
C LEU A 179 2.73 11.40 13.86
N MET A 180 2.00 11.43 12.75
CA MET A 180 1.20 12.59 12.33
C MET A 180 0.04 12.87 13.30
N ASP A 181 -0.66 11.83 13.78
CA ASP A 181 -1.70 11.96 14.80
C ASP A 181 -1.13 12.52 16.10
N GLY A 182 0.08 12.08 16.51
CA GLY A 182 0.79 12.63 17.66
C GLY A 182 1.13 14.12 17.51
N PHE A 183 1.56 14.57 16.33
CA PHE A 183 1.80 15.99 16.05
C PHE A 183 0.49 16.80 16.02
N ALA A 184 -0.59 16.23 15.48
CA ALA A 184 -1.90 16.88 15.46
C ALA A 184 -2.46 17.07 16.88
N GLU A 185 -2.36 16.06 17.74
CA GLU A 185 -2.74 16.18 19.16
C GLU A 185 -1.89 17.19 19.92
N ALA A 186 -0.58 17.25 19.64
CA ALA A 186 0.32 18.22 20.26
C ALA A 186 0.00 19.66 19.84
N ALA A 187 -0.25 19.90 18.55
CA ALA A 187 -0.63 21.20 18.02
C ALA A 187 -1.98 21.69 18.54
N LEU A 188 -2.92 20.79 18.87
CA LEU A 188 -4.21 21.12 19.48
C LEU A 188 -4.13 21.37 20.99
N ARG A 189 -3.03 20.99 21.65
CA ARG A 189 -2.84 21.13 23.11
C ARG A 189 -2.07 22.37 23.54
N GLU A 190 -1.38 23.07 22.63
CA GLU A 190 -0.75 24.35 22.94
C GLU A 190 -1.79 25.50 22.86
N PRO A 191 -2.05 26.23 23.98
CA PRO A 191 -2.97 27.38 24.00
C PRO A 191 -2.39 28.68 23.43
#